data_AF-A0A4S8P6V7-F1
#
_entry.id   AF-A0A4S8P6V7-F1
#
_cell.length_a   1.000
_cell.length_b   1.000
_cell.length_c   1.000
_cell.angle_alpha   90.00
_cell.angle_beta   90.00
_cell.angle_gamma   90.00
#
_symmetry.space_group_name_H-M   'P 1'
#
loop_
_entity.id
_entity.type
_entity.pdbx_description
1 polymer ?
#
loop_
_entity_poly.entity_id
_entity_poly.type
_entity_poly.pdbx_seq_one_letter_code
_entity_poly.pdbx_strand_id
1 'polypeptide(L)'
;MPRPVPGPEALVRYIQTGDRESRISYRSLPDKERVAYRDMVNRVYAAALRQHFGDDPSSKEVDALIERVGTRHPQYGGGVKRVLRSYLDGGRNGGVSPRQVLTAQHLVIREIAKLHPEFRKRADQTVAKASGSKASSGDRADIAELYKAAAGDVEGDDPGGLRLRAAFEERMRAFEASRATESEVDMDIEFASTDAQSLATVTLGLDGFLRGLELRRGVERVGGRSIAASILQAWVAAEKQRWSHADEAGVHDSAPEPGSGSDRRDTFLSEAYSQSRLCRATVDRHGRLRSITFMRNALFEDGRHGLAAEVREAIKKAQAALEESL
;
A
#
# COMPACT_ATOMS: atom_id res chain seq x y z
N MET A 1 15.74 22.76 -25.91
CA MET A 1 15.18 22.75 -24.54
C MET A 1 15.71 21.51 -23.83
N PRO A 2 16.34 21.63 -22.65
CA PRO A 2 16.78 20.46 -21.89
C PRO A 2 15.57 19.59 -21.53
N ARG A 3 15.72 18.25 -21.64
CA ARG A 3 14.67 17.30 -21.23
C ARG A 3 14.40 17.48 -19.73
N PRO A 4 13.13 17.46 -19.29
CA PRO A 4 12.82 17.55 -17.86
C PRO A 4 13.45 16.36 -17.13
N VAL A 5 14.12 16.63 -16.01
CA VAL A 5 14.63 15.58 -15.12
C VAL A 5 13.43 14.83 -14.54
N PRO A 6 13.32 13.52 -14.73
CA PRO A 6 12.17 12.77 -14.24
C PRO A 6 12.15 12.75 -12.71
N GLY A 7 10.97 12.81 -12.10
CA GLY A 7 10.84 12.83 -10.64
C GLY A 7 10.02 14.03 -10.11
N PRO A 8 10.24 14.44 -8.86
CA PRO A 8 9.47 15.50 -8.18
C PRO A 8 9.41 16.81 -8.98
N GLU A 9 10.53 17.27 -9.52
CA GLU A 9 10.63 18.51 -10.28
C GLU A 9 9.78 18.47 -11.56
N ALA A 10 9.74 17.34 -12.26
CA ALA A 10 8.87 17.17 -13.42
C ALA A 10 7.38 17.25 -13.04
N LEU A 11 7.00 16.69 -11.89
CA LEU A 11 5.62 16.81 -11.42
C LEU A 11 5.27 18.27 -11.10
N VAL A 12 6.12 18.99 -10.37
CA VAL A 12 5.95 20.43 -10.10
C VAL A 12 5.78 21.20 -11.41
N ARG A 13 6.73 21.03 -12.34
CA ARG A 13 6.71 21.72 -13.62
C ARG A 13 5.44 21.41 -14.38
N TYR A 14 4.98 20.17 -14.37
CA TYR A 14 3.71 19.80 -15.00
C TYR A 14 2.50 20.45 -14.31
N ILE A 15 2.45 20.49 -12.97
CA ILE A 15 1.37 21.17 -12.23
C ILE A 15 1.34 22.65 -12.59
N GLN A 16 2.51 23.29 -12.65
CA GLN A 16 2.66 24.72 -12.93
C GLN A 16 2.42 25.07 -14.39
N THR A 17 2.85 24.27 -15.36
CA THR A 17 2.84 24.66 -16.78
C THR A 17 1.84 23.86 -17.61
N GLY A 18 1.54 22.61 -17.22
CA GLY A 18 0.82 21.65 -18.04
C GLY A 18 1.69 20.98 -19.11
N ASP A 19 3.02 21.12 -19.03
CA ASP A 19 3.95 20.54 -20.00
C ASP A 19 3.81 19.01 -20.10
N ARG A 20 3.50 18.55 -21.31
CA ARG A 20 3.27 17.13 -21.59
C ARG A 20 4.52 16.29 -21.36
N GLU A 21 5.71 16.80 -21.69
CA GLU A 21 6.97 16.07 -21.54
C GLU A 21 7.27 15.82 -20.06
N SER A 22 7.08 16.84 -19.22
CA SER A 22 7.17 16.72 -17.77
C SER A 22 6.22 15.65 -17.22
N ARG A 23 4.97 15.58 -17.72
CA ARG A 23 3.99 14.56 -17.32
C ARG A 23 4.43 13.13 -17.65
N ILE A 24 5.11 12.90 -18.77
CA ILE A 24 5.46 11.54 -19.23
C ILE A 24 6.89 11.13 -18.88
N SER A 25 7.69 12.05 -18.33
CA SER A 25 9.09 11.83 -17.94
C SER A 25 9.28 10.62 -17.03
N TYR A 26 8.32 10.32 -16.13
CA TYR A 26 8.38 9.15 -15.24
C TYR A 26 8.51 7.80 -15.98
N ARG A 27 8.16 7.74 -17.27
CA ARG A 27 8.23 6.52 -18.07
C ARG A 27 9.66 6.07 -18.31
N SER A 28 10.63 6.99 -18.25
CA SER A 28 12.05 6.66 -18.36
C SER A 28 12.70 6.31 -17.02
N LEU A 29 11.98 6.40 -15.89
CA LEU A 29 12.51 6.01 -14.58
C LEU A 29 12.70 4.49 -14.51
N PRO A 30 13.77 4.00 -13.84
CA PRO A 30 13.88 2.62 -13.38
C PRO A 30 12.67 2.19 -12.54
N ASP A 31 12.37 0.90 -12.49
CA ASP A 31 11.13 0.42 -11.85
C ASP A 31 11.05 0.79 -10.36
N LYS A 32 12.16 0.68 -9.61
CA LYS A 32 12.22 1.09 -8.19
C LYS A 32 11.89 2.58 -8.00
N GLU A 33 12.46 3.45 -8.82
CA GLU A 33 12.21 4.89 -8.77
C GLU A 33 10.79 5.24 -9.24
N ARG A 34 10.23 4.46 -10.17
CA ARG A 34 8.86 4.62 -10.63
C ARG A 34 7.84 4.29 -9.55
N VAL A 35 8.11 3.32 -8.68
CA VAL A 35 7.30 3.03 -7.49
C VAL A 35 7.31 4.22 -6.53
N ALA A 36 8.49 4.73 -6.18
CA ALA A 36 8.61 5.92 -5.32
C ALA A 36 7.91 7.16 -5.92
N TYR A 37 8.03 7.36 -7.23
CA TYR A 37 7.33 8.42 -7.95
C TYR A 37 5.81 8.24 -7.88
N ARG A 38 5.31 7.02 -8.06
CA ARG A 38 3.87 6.71 -7.93
C ARG A 38 3.35 7.06 -6.55
N ASP A 39 4.07 6.69 -5.50
CA ASP A 39 3.64 6.96 -4.12
C ASP A 39 3.64 8.46 -3.79
N MET A 40 4.60 9.22 -4.33
CA MET A 40 4.57 10.68 -4.29
C MET A 40 3.36 11.25 -5.04
N VAL A 41 3.08 10.79 -6.26
CA VAL A 41 1.91 11.23 -7.05
C VAL A 41 0.60 10.92 -6.33
N ASN A 42 0.48 9.74 -5.71
CA ASN A 42 -0.71 9.38 -4.90
C ASN A 42 -0.95 10.37 -3.77
N ARG A 43 0.10 10.79 -3.06
CA ARG A 43 0.01 11.78 -1.97
C ARG A 43 -0.35 13.18 -2.47
N VAL A 44 0.26 13.62 -3.59
CA VAL A 44 -0.10 14.89 -4.24
C VAL A 44 -1.54 14.86 -4.77
N TYR A 45 -1.98 13.72 -5.30
CA TYR A 45 -3.35 13.49 -5.75
C TYR A 45 -4.34 13.60 -4.59
N ALA A 46 -4.08 12.93 -3.47
CA ALA A 46 -4.92 13.04 -2.27
C ALA A 46 -4.98 14.48 -1.74
N ALA A 47 -3.84 15.18 -1.70
CA ALA A 47 -3.80 16.60 -1.31
C ALA A 47 -4.61 17.49 -2.27
N ALA A 48 -4.53 17.25 -3.58
CA ALA A 48 -5.31 17.97 -4.58
C ALA A 48 -6.81 17.73 -4.41
N LEU A 49 -7.22 16.49 -4.18
CA LEU A 49 -8.62 16.14 -3.93
C LEU A 49 -9.16 16.79 -2.66
N ARG A 50 -8.42 16.69 -1.54
CA ARG A 50 -8.81 17.34 -0.27
C ARG A 50 -8.90 18.86 -0.42
N GLN A 51 -7.98 19.48 -1.15
CA GLN A 51 -8.05 20.92 -1.44
C GLN A 51 -9.28 21.29 -2.28
N HIS A 52 -9.72 20.40 -3.18
CA HIS A 52 -10.83 20.69 -4.09
C HIS A 52 -12.20 20.38 -3.49
N PHE A 53 -12.33 19.26 -2.80
CA PHE A 53 -13.60 18.73 -2.33
C PHE A 53 -13.77 18.80 -0.79
N GLY A 54 -12.71 19.02 -0.03
CA GLY A 54 -12.72 18.83 1.42
C GLY A 54 -12.64 17.35 1.79
N ASP A 55 -13.21 17.00 2.95
CA ASP A 55 -13.14 15.64 3.52
C ASP A 55 -14.22 14.70 2.97
N ASP A 56 -15.41 15.23 2.64
CA ASP A 56 -16.58 14.44 2.19
C ASP A 56 -17.11 14.94 0.83
N PRO A 57 -16.45 14.58 -0.30
CA PRO A 57 -16.95 14.90 -1.64
C PRO A 57 -18.34 14.32 -1.93
N SER A 58 -19.25 15.11 -2.50
CA SER A 58 -20.50 14.56 -3.04
C SER A 58 -20.27 13.88 -4.39
N SER A 59 -21.10 12.87 -4.71
CA SER A 59 -21.04 12.20 -6.02
C SER A 59 -21.22 13.17 -7.20
N LYS A 60 -22.00 14.26 -7.01
CA LYS A 60 -22.23 15.26 -8.06
C LYS A 60 -20.98 16.09 -8.35
N GLU A 61 -20.24 16.49 -7.32
CA GLU A 61 -18.99 17.25 -7.47
C GLU A 61 -17.92 16.42 -8.17
N VAL A 62 -17.82 15.14 -7.81
CA VAL A 62 -16.90 14.21 -8.45
C VAL A 62 -17.28 13.97 -9.92
N ASP A 63 -18.56 13.76 -10.22
CA ASP A 63 -19.02 13.61 -11.61
C ASP A 63 -18.78 14.89 -12.44
N ALA A 64 -18.93 16.08 -11.86
CA ALA A 64 -18.62 17.34 -12.53
C ALA A 64 -17.12 17.48 -12.86
N LEU A 65 -16.23 17.04 -11.97
CA LEU A 65 -14.79 16.99 -12.27
C LEU A 65 -14.46 15.95 -13.34
N ILE A 66 -15.09 14.77 -13.29
CA ILE A 66 -14.96 13.72 -14.31
C ILE A 66 -15.33 14.28 -15.69
N GLU A 67 -16.48 14.96 -15.79
CA GLU A 67 -16.95 15.55 -17.04
C GLU A 67 -15.98 16.63 -17.54
N ARG A 68 -15.53 17.53 -16.67
CA ARG A 68 -14.58 18.58 -17.01
C ARG A 68 -13.27 18.02 -17.57
N VAL A 69 -12.69 17.02 -16.92
CA VAL A 69 -11.46 16.37 -17.40
C VAL A 69 -11.75 15.59 -18.68
N GLY A 70 -12.87 14.86 -18.75
CA GLY A 70 -13.28 14.07 -19.91
C GLY A 70 -13.49 14.90 -21.17
N THR A 71 -14.12 16.07 -21.07
CA THR A 71 -14.33 17.00 -22.19
C THR A 71 -13.01 17.51 -22.76
N ARG A 72 -12.01 17.77 -21.90
CA ARG A 72 -10.68 18.24 -22.34
C ARG A 72 -9.77 17.11 -22.80
N HIS A 73 -9.99 15.90 -22.29
CA HIS A 73 -9.15 14.73 -22.51
C HIS A 73 -10.01 13.48 -22.80
N PRO A 74 -10.75 13.44 -23.94
CA PRO A 74 -11.74 12.40 -24.20
C PRO A 74 -11.16 10.98 -24.17
N GLN A 75 -9.94 10.81 -24.67
CA GLN A 75 -9.24 9.53 -24.70
C GLN A 75 -8.86 8.99 -23.31
N TYR A 76 -8.90 9.82 -22.27
CA TYR A 76 -8.59 9.44 -20.89
C TYR A 76 -9.82 9.46 -19.96
N GLY A 77 -10.99 9.90 -20.44
CA GLY A 77 -12.19 10.10 -19.63
C GLY A 77 -12.63 8.85 -18.86
N GLY A 78 -12.60 7.67 -19.50
CA GLY A 78 -12.94 6.41 -18.84
C GLY A 78 -11.94 5.96 -17.76
N GLY A 79 -10.66 6.34 -17.87
CA GLY A 79 -9.65 6.10 -16.84
C GLY A 79 -9.83 7.05 -15.65
N VAL A 80 -10.04 8.34 -15.94
CA VAL A 80 -10.31 9.38 -14.94
C VAL A 80 -11.58 9.09 -14.15
N LYS A 81 -12.67 8.70 -14.83
CA LYS A 81 -13.93 8.29 -14.18
C LYS A 81 -13.72 7.18 -13.16
N ARG A 82 -12.95 6.15 -13.52
CA ARG A 82 -12.68 5.01 -12.63
C ARG A 82 -11.84 5.42 -11.42
N VAL A 83 -10.77 6.19 -11.64
CA VAL A 83 -9.86 6.65 -10.58
C VAL A 83 -10.52 7.65 -9.61
N LEU A 84 -11.43 8.49 -10.11
CA LEU A 84 -12.19 9.41 -9.26
C LEU A 84 -13.33 8.69 -8.51
N ARG A 85 -14.02 7.75 -9.14
CA ARG A 85 -15.06 6.98 -8.44
C ARG A 85 -14.50 6.00 -7.42
N SER A 86 -13.31 5.44 -7.64
CA SER A 86 -12.65 4.62 -6.63
C SER A 86 -12.31 5.38 -5.35
N TYR A 87 -12.16 6.72 -5.43
CA TYR A 87 -11.97 7.57 -4.25
C TYR A 87 -13.25 7.66 -3.40
N LEU A 88 -14.43 7.67 -4.04
CA LEU A 88 -15.73 7.64 -3.35
C LEU A 88 -16.09 6.23 -2.86
N ASP A 89 -15.86 5.22 -3.69
CA ASP A 89 -16.36 3.85 -3.47
C ASP A 89 -15.40 2.98 -2.63
N GLY A 90 -14.38 3.57 -2.00
CA GLY A 90 -13.43 2.85 -1.14
C GLY A 90 -12.55 1.82 -1.87
N GLY A 91 -12.05 2.16 -3.07
CA GLY A 91 -10.88 1.47 -3.65
C GLY A 91 -11.11 0.38 -4.69
N ARG A 92 -12.26 0.31 -5.36
CA ARG A 92 -12.44 -0.59 -6.53
C ARG A 92 -11.88 0.03 -7.82
N ASN A 93 -10.55 -0.01 -8.00
CA ASN A 93 -9.88 0.32 -9.27
C ASN A 93 -10.04 -0.81 -10.30
N GLY A 94 -11.26 -1.07 -10.77
CA GLY A 94 -11.56 -2.18 -11.69
C GLY A 94 -10.74 -2.10 -13.01
N GLY A 95 -9.71 -2.96 -13.13
CA GLY A 95 -9.01 -3.27 -14.38
C GLY A 95 -8.24 -2.12 -15.05
N VAL A 96 -7.81 -1.10 -14.29
CA VAL A 96 -7.02 0.01 -14.83
C VAL A 96 -5.54 -0.28 -14.58
N SER A 97 -4.71 -0.27 -15.63
CA SER A 97 -3.27 -0.50 -15.46
C SER A 97 -2.60 0.61 -14.62
N PRO A 98 -1.51 0.32 -13.87
CA PRO A 98 -0.79 1.31 -13.06
C PRO A 98 -0.44 2.59 -13.82
N ARG A 99 -0.06 2.45 -15.09
CA ARG A 99 0.28 3.60 -15.97
C ARG A 99 -0.93 4.46 -16.31
N GLN A 100 -2.10 3.85 -16.50
CA GLN A 100 -3.35 4.55 -16.74
C GLN A 100 -3.83 5.27 -15.47
N VAL A 101 -3.69 4.64 -14.29
CA VAL A 101 -3.97 5.29 -13.00
C VAL A 101 -3.12 6.53 -12.84
N LEU A 102 -1.80 6.39 -13.00
CA LEU A 102 -0.88 7.51 -12.85
C LEU A 102 -1.20 8.65 -13.83
N THR A 103 -1.51 8.31 -15.08
CA THR A 103 -1.87 9.30 -16.10
C THR A 103 -3.17 10.01 -15.75
N ALA A 104 -4.19 9.29 -15.29
CA ALA A 104 -5.45 9.87 -14.82
C ALA A 104 -5.23 10.82 -13.63
N GLN A 105 -4.44 10.42 -12.63
CA GLN A 105 -4.10 11.26 -11.48
C GLN A 105 -3.39 12.54 -11.90
N HIS A 106 -2.42 12.48 -12.83
CA HIS A 106 -1.77 13.67 -13.37
C HIS A 106 -2.79 14.62 -14.03
N LEU A 107 -3.73 14.10 -14.82
CA LEU A 107 -4.76 14.92 -15.46
C LEU A 107 -5.66 15.59 -14.42
N VAL A 108 -6.07 14.85 -13.38
CA VAL A 108 -6.90 15.38 -12.29
C VAL A 108 -6.14 16.44 -11.48
N ILE A 109 -4.92 16.16 -11.02
CA ILE A 109 -4.08 17.12 -10.30
C ILE A 109 -3.95 18.41 -11.10
N ARG A 110 -3.70 18.30 -12.42
CA ARG A 110 -3.57 19.47 -13.29
C ARG A 110 -4.88 20.23 -13.44
N GLU A 111 -6.00 19.54 -13.53
CA GLU A 111 -7.30 20.21 -13.62
C GLU A 111 -7.64 20.96 -12.34
N ILE A 112 -7.40 20.34 -11.18
CA ILE A 112 -7.52 20.97 -9.87
C ILE A 112 -6.59 22.18 -9.76
N ALA A 113 -5.33 22.06 -10.18
CA ALA A 113 -4.38 23.17 -10.15
C ALA A 113 -4.80 24.36 -11.04
N LYS A 114 -5.65 24.16 -12.06
CA LYS A 114 -6.23 25.27 -12.83
C LYS A 114 -7.37 25.97 -12.07
N LEU A 115 -8.15 25.19 -11.31
CA LEU A 115 -9.25 25.70 -10.48
C LEU A 115 -8.73 26.40 -9.22
N HIS A 116 -7.56 25.99 -8.72
CA HIS A 116 -6.96 26.46 -7.48
C HIS A 116 -5.56 27.07 -7.73
N PRO A 117 -5.46 28.37 -8.11
CA PRO A 117 -4.18 29.02 -8.38
C PRO A 117 -3.19 28.94 -7.22
N GLU A 118 -3.68 28.96 -5.97
CA GLU A 118 -2.84 28.84 -4.77
C GLU A 118 -2.24 27.43 -4.59
N PHE A 119 -2.93 26.38 -5.05
CA PHE A 119 -2.35 25.04 -5.13
C PHE A 119 -1.25 24.98 -6.19
N ARG A 120 -1.48 25.62 -7.34
CA ARG A 120 -0.49 25.70 -8.43
C ARG A 120 0.76 26.47 -8.03
N LYS A 121 0.63 27.59 -7.32
CA LYS A 121 1.76 28.38 -6.80
C LYS A 121 2.56 27.61 -5.76
N ARG A 122 1.89 26.83 -4.90
CA ARG A 122 2.52 26.03 -3.85
C ARG A 122 2.89 24.61 -4.29
N ALA A 123 2.90 24.33 -5.60
CA ALA A 123 3.20 23.01 -6.13
C ALA A 123 4.55 22.46 -5.62
N ASP A 124 5.59 23.29 -5.57
CA ASP A 124 6.89 22.95 -4.99
C ASP A 124 6.77 22.44 -3.56
N GLN A 125 6.04 23.16 -2.70
CA GLN A 125 5.84 22.80 -1.29
C GLN A 125 5.00 21.53 -1.14
N THR A 126 3.92 21.40 -1.91
CA THR A 126 3.06 20.21 -1.86
C THR A 126 3.81 18.97 -2.31
N VAL A 127 4.57 19.08 -3.40
CA VAL A 127 5.39 17.96 -3.91
C VAL A 127 6.53 17.66 -2.95
N ALA A 128 7.26 18.65 -2.44
CA ALA A 128 8.32 18.44 -1.45
C ALA A 128 7.81 17.75 -0.17
N LYS A 129 6.66 18.19 0.37
CA LYS A 129 6.01 17.54 1.52
C LYS A 129 5.63 16.10 1.18
N ALA A 130 5.08 15.85 -0.01
CA ALA A 130 4.76 14.51 -0.46
C ALA A 130 6.01 13.65 -0.70
N SER A 131 7.14 14.21 -1.11
CA SER A 131 8.41 13.50 -1.27
C SER A 131 9.07 13.18 0.08
N GLY A 132 9.01 14.10 1.05
CA GLY A 132 9.65 13.96 2.37
C GLY A 132 8.84 13.17 3.40
N SER A 133 7.55 12.95 3.19
CA SER A 133 6.66 12.25 4.14
C SER A 133 6.81 10.71 4.10
N LYS A 134 8.02 10.16 4.23
CA LYS A 134 8.24 8.76 4.61
C LYS A 134 8.43 8.70 6.13
N ALA A 135 7.39 8.32 6.87
CA ALA A 135 7.34 7.98 8.32
C ALA A 135 7.95 8.99 9.34
N SER A 136 7.14 9.44 10.30
CA SER A 136 7.53 10.17 11.54
C SER A 136 8.75 11.13 11.43
N SER A 137 8.58 12.26 10.73
CA SER A 137 9.71 13.15 10.40
C SER A 137 10.11 14.17 11.49
N GLY A 138 9.61 14.07 12.71
CA GLY A 138 10.03 14.93 13.82
C GLY A 138 11.41 14.51 14.33
N ASP A 139 11.54 13.25 14.73
CA ASP A 139 12.76 12.76 15.39
C ASP A 139 13.95 12.57 14.43
N ARG A 140 13.69 12.25 13.16
CA ARG A 140 14.76 12.07 12.15
C ARG A 140 15.33 13.38 11.62
N ALA A 141 14.54 14.45 11.56
CA ALA A 141 15.02 15.76 11.15
C ALA A 141 15.97 16.34 12.21
N ASP A 142 15.63 16.20 13.49
CA ASP A 142 16.49 16.55 14.63
C ASP A 142 17.83 15.77 14.60
N ILE A 143 17.80 14.46 14.32
CA ILE A 143 19.00 13.62 14.26
C ILE A 143 19.89 13.99 13.06
N ALA A 144 19.30 14.28 11.89
CA ALA A 144 20.05 14.69 10.71
C ALA A 144 20.65 16.10 10.86
N GLU A 145 19.96 17.00 11.55
CA GLU A 145 20.46 18.35 11.88
C GLU A 145 21.58 18.30 12.92
N LEU A 146 21.46 17.43 13.93
CA LEU A 146 22.54 17.10 14.88
C LEU A 146 23.74 16.43 14.20
N TYR A 147 23.52 15.53 13.24
CA TYR A 147 24.60 14.92 12.45
C TYR A 147 25.35 15.97 11.63
N LYS A 148 24.63 16.94 11.05
CA LYS A 148 25.23 18.06 10.31
C LYS A 148 26.00 19.03 11.22
N ALA A 149 25.52 19.24 12.44
CA ALA A 149 26.19 20.04 13.46
C ALA A 149 27.42 19.34 14.06
N ALA A 150 27.39 18.00 14.21
CA ALA A 150 28.49 17.20 14.72
C ALA A 150 29.57 16.88 13.67
N ALA A 151 29.21 16.89 12.38
CA ALA A 151 30.12 16.67 11.25
C ALA A 151 30.77 17.96 10.71
N GLY A 152 30.29 19.15 11.14
CA GLY A 152 30.95 20.42 10.87
C GLY A 152 32.14 20.60 11.80
N ASP A 153 33.35 20.44 11.27
CA ASP A 153 34.68 20.63 11.89
C ASP A 153 34.70 21.09 13.36
N VAL A 154 34.90 20.12 14.26
CA VAL A 154 35.51 20.36 15.56
C VAL A 154 36.84 19.60 15.56
N GLU A 155 37.86 20.21 14.98
CA GLU A 155 39.24 19.83 15.26
C GLU A 155 39.56 20.21 16.72
N GLY A 156 39.95 19.20 17.51
CA GLY A 156 40.42 19.37 18.88
C GLY A 156 39.41 18.99 19.97
N ASP A 157 39.92 18.68 21.16
CA ASP A 157 39.18 18.42 22.41
C ASP A 157 38.40 19.66 22.88
N ASP A 158 37.49 20.17 22.06
CA ASP A 158 36.56 21.22 22.44
C ASP A 158 35.46 20.61 23.34
N PRO A 159 35.29 21.11 24.58
CA PRO A 159 34.24 20.63 25.49
C PRO A 159 32.82 20.76 24.91
N GLY A 160 32.61 21.64 23.92
CA GLY A 160 31.35 21.80 23.20
C GLY A 160 31.02 20.63 22.28
N GLY A 161 31.99 20.17 21.47
CA GLY A 161 31.83 19.02 20.56
C GLY A 161 31.59 17.69 21.29
N LEU A 162 32.25 17.47 22.44
CA LEU A 162 32.02 16.28 23.27
C LEU A 162 30.61 16.26 23.88
N ARG A 163 30.07 17.41 24.28
CA ARG A 163 28.68 17.52 24.78
C ARG A 163 27.64 17.23 23.70
N LEU A 164 27.88 17.71 22.47
CA LEU A 164 27.01 17.43 21.33
C LEU A 164 27.02 15.95 20.93
N ARG A 165 28.18 15.30 20.96
CA ARG A 165 28.29 13.84 20.73
C ARG A 165 27.57 13.03 21.81
N ALA A 166 27.73 13.38 23.08
CA ALA A 166 27.04 12.71 24.18
C ALA A 166 25.51 12.87 24.08
N ALA A 167 25.01 14.08 23.76
CA ALA A 167 23.59 14.32 23.54
C ALA A 167 23.05 13.56 22.32
N PHE A 168 23.85 13.42 21.26
CA PHE A 168 23.52 12.63 20.09
C PHE A 168 23.42 11.13 20.41
N GLU A 169 24.39 10.57 21.13
CA GLU A 169 24.37 9.15 21.54
C GLU A 169 23.20 8.84 22.47
N GLU A 170 22.88 9.72 23.42
CA GLU A 170 21.74 9.55 24.33
C GLU A 170 20.42 9.59 23.55
N ARG A 171 20.28 10.49 22.58
CA ARG A 171 19.07 10.61 21.77
C ARG A 171 18.94 9.47 20.75
N MET A 172 20.05 8.97 20.20
CA MET A 172 20.07 7.74 19.39
C MET A 172 19.66 6.52 20.20
N ARG A 173 20.15 6.38 21.44
CA ARG A 173 19.75 5.29 22.35
C ARG A 173 18.27 5.39 22.72
N ALA A 174 17.75 6.60 22.95
CA ALA A 174 16.33 6.82 23.17
C ALA A 174 15.49 6.48 21.93
N PHE A 175 15.95 6.86 20.74
CA PHE A 175 15.29 6.54 19.47
C PHE A 175 15.27 5.03 19.19
N GLU A 176 16.37 4.33 19.44
CA GLU A 176 16.45 2.86 19.33
C GLU A 176 15.57 2.17 20.37
N ALA A 177 15.51 2.67 21.60
CA ALA A 177 14.61 2.16 22.63
C ALA A 177 13.14 2.38 22.28
N SER A 178 12.76 3.57 21.79
CA SER A 178 11.39 3.85 21.32
C SER A 178 11.04 2.98 20.12
N ARG A 179 11.96 2.79 19.17
CA ARG A 179 11.76 1.93 18.01
C ARG A 179 11.63 0.45 18.38
N ALA A 180 12.39 -0.03 19.36
CA ALA A 180 12.25 -1.39 19.87
C ALA A 180 10.89 -1.59 20.56
N THR A 181 10.43 -0.58 21.29
CA THR A 181 9.13 -0.61 21.98
C THR A 181 7.96 -0.52 20.98
N GLU A 182 8.04 0.33 19.96
CA GLU A 182 7.05 0.43 18.87
C GLU A 182 7.01 -0.85 18.02
N SER A 183 8.16 -1.47 17.77
CA SER A 183 8.24 -2.74 17.02
C SER A 183 7.68 -3.94 17.78
N GLU A 184 7.64 -3.94 19.12
CA GLU A 184 6.97 -4.98 19.91
C GLU A 184 5.45 -4.76 19.97
N VAL A 185 4.98 -3.51 20.06
CA VAL A 185 3.54 -3.17 20.13
C VAL A 185 2.81 -3.41 18.81
N ASP A 186 3.48 -3.21 17.66
CA ASP A 186 2.87 -3.36 16.34
C ASP A 186 2.68 -4.83 15.88
N MET A 187 3.43 -5.79 16.44
CA MET A 187 3.34 -7.21 16.02
C MET A 187 2.11 -7.95 16.55
N ASP A 188 1.48 -7.45 17.62
CA ASP A 188 0.29 -8.05 18.23
C ASP A 188 -1.03 -7.55 17.62
N ILE A 189 -0.97 -6.66 16.62
CA ILE A 189 -2.17 -6.16 15.96
C ILE A 189 -2.71 -7.22 15.00
N GLU A 190 -3.92 -7.70 15.31
CA GLU A 190 -4.63 -8.72 14.54
C GLU A 190 -5.84 -8.13 13.78
N PHE A 191 -6.01 -8.59 12.54
CA PHE A 191 -7.08 -8.18 11.63
C PHE A 191 -7.95 -9.38 11.29
N ALA A 192 -9.14 -9.45 11.89
CA ALA A 192 -10.09 -10.53 11.69
C ALA A 192 -11.22 -10.11 10.75
N SER A 193 -11.50 -10.93 9.75
CA SER A 193 -12.64 -10.73 8.86
C SER A 193 -13.36 -12.02 8.54
N THR A 194 -14.65 -11.89 8.21
CA THR A 194 -15.54 -13.00 7.90
C THR A 194 -16.10 -12.80 6.51
N ASP A 195 -16.25 -13.89 5.76
CA ASP A 195 -16.81 -13.81 4.41
C ASP A 195 -18.31 -13.42 4.43
N ALA A 196 -18.82 -12.99 3.28
CA ALA A 196 -20.21 -12.51 3.18
C ALA A 196 -21.25 -13.57 3.56
N GLN A 197 -20.92 -14.86 3.43
CA GLN A 197 -21.81 -15.97 3.78
C GLN A 197 -21.60 -16.47 5.22
N SER A 198 -20.68 -15.86 5.98
CA SER A 198 -20.35 -16.25 7.35
C SER A 198 -19.98 -17.72 7.51
N LEU A 199 -19.28 -18.27 6.52
CA LEU A 199 -18.78 -19.64 6.50
C LEU A 199 -17.34 -19.75 7.02
N ALA A 200 -16.52 -18.72 6.82
CA ALA A 200 -15.12 -18.67 7.23
C ALA A 200 -14.76 -17.33 7.86
N THR A 201 -14.02 -17.37 8.96
CA THR A 201 -13.36 -16.22 9.59
C THR A 201 -11.85 -16.42 9.48
N VAL A 202 -11.13 -15.39 9.04
CA VAL A 202 -9.66 -15.38 8.90
C VAL A 202 -9.10 -14.22 9.72
N THR A 203 -8.02 -14.48 10.45
CA THR A 203 -7.30 -13.51 11.26
C THR A 203 -5.86 -13.42 10.80
N LEU A 204 -5.40 -12.22 10.48
CA LEU A 204 -4.07 -11.93 9.96
C LEU A 204 -3.32 -11.01 10.92
N GLY A 205 -2.01 -11.18 11.07
CA GLY A 205 -1.16 -10.20 11.75
C GLY A 205 -0.88 -9.00 10.85
N LEU A 206 -0.35 -7.91 11.43
CA LEU A 206 0.13 -6.75 10.68
C LEU A 206 1.17 -7.12 9.61
N ASP A 207 1.95 -8.15 9.88
CA ASP A 207 3.05 -8.64 9.05
C ASP A 207 2.65 -9.34 7.75
N GLY A 208 1.42 -9.84 7.62
CA GLY A 208 1.15 -10.77 6.52
C GLY A 208 0.51 -12.09 6.93
N PHE A 209 0.85 -12.53 8.13
CA PHE A 209 0.84 -13.95 8.43
C PHE A 209 -0.47 -14.40 9.00
N LEU A 210 -0.84 -15.64 8.68
CA LEU A 210 -2.06 -16.25 9.18
C LEU A 210 -1.94 -16.52 10.69
N ARG A 211 -2.74 -15.80 11.48
CA ARG A 211 -2.87 -16.00 12.94
C ARG A 211 -3.98 -17.01 13.24
N GLY A 212 -5.14 -16.84 12.60
CA GLY A 212 -6.34 -17.64 12.86
C GLY A 212 -7.15 -17.96 11.61
N LEU A 213 -7.78 -19.12 11.60
CA LEU A 213 -8.79 -19.50 10.61
C LEU A 213 -9.83 -20.39 11.28
N GLU A 214 -11.08 -19.98 11.18
CA GLU A 214 -12.23 -20.69 11.73
C GLU A 214 -13.25 -20.95 10.63
N LEU A 215 -13.77 -22.17 10.60
CA LEU A 215 -14.92 -22.51 9.76
C LEU A 215 -16.17 -22.59 10.65
N ARG A 216 -17.24 -21.92 10.24
CA ARG A 216 -18.49 -21.83 11.01
C ARG A 216 -19.36 -23.07 10.77
N ARG A 217 -20.33 -23.29 11.67
CA ARG A 217 -21.32 -24.37 11.52
C ARG A 217 -22.11 -24.17 10.22
N GLY A 218 -22.35 -25.24 9.48
CA GLY A 218 -23.06 -25.21 8.20
C GLY A 218 -22.12 -25.21 7.00
N VAL A 219 -20.82 -24.99 7.20
CA VAL A 219 -19.80 -25.18 6.17
C VAL A 219 -19.78 -26.62 5.63
N GLU A 220 -20.21 -27.59 6.43
CA GLU A 220 -20.27 -29.00 6.07
C GLU A 220 -21.29 -29.28 4.95
N ARG A 221 -22.21 -28.34 4.71
CA ARG A 221 -23.26 -28.45 3.68
C ARG A 221 -22.83 -27.88 2.33
N VAL A 222 -21.67 -27.24 2.25
CA VAL A 222 -21.16 -26.63 1.02
C VAL A 222 -19.98 -27.43 0.47
N GLY A 223 -19.80 -27.38 -0.85
CA GLY A 223 -18.68 -28.05 -1.50
C GLY A 223 -17.35 -27.33 -1.29
N GLY A 224 -16.24 -28.06 -1.42
CA GLY A 224 -14.88 -27.52 -1.21
C GLY A 224 -14.56 -26.27 -2.00
N ARG A 225 -15.08 -26.13 -3.23
CA ARG A 225 -14.91 -24.90 -4.02
C ARG A 225 -15.52 -23.68 -3.33
N SER A 226 -16.71 -23.81 -2.74
CA SER A 226 -17.37 -22.73 -2.01
C SER A 226 -16.62 -22.42 -0.72
N ILE A 227 -16.14 -23.44 -0.01
CA ILE A 227 -15.31 -23.26 1.19
C ILE A 227 -14.04 -22.47 0.86
N ALA A 228 -13.31 -22.87 -0.18
CA ALA A 228 -12.11 -22.17 -0.63
C ALA A 228 -12.41 -20.71 -1.02
N ALA A 229 -13.53 -20.47 -1.71
CA ALA A 229 -13.96 -19.12 -2.06
C ALA A 229 -14.27 -18.26 -0.83
N SER A 230 -15.00 -18.79 0.16
CA SER A 230 -15.27 -18.09 1.42
C SER A 230 -13.99 -17.76 2.18
N ILE A 231 -13.04 -18.69 2.29
CA ILE A 231 -11.75 -18.42 2.94
C ILE A 231 -10.99 -17.31 2.22
N LEU A 232 -10.93 -17.34 0.88
CA LEU A 232 -10.27 -16.29 0.10
C LEU A 232 -10.96 -14.93 0.25
N GLN A 233 -12.29 -14.89 0.31
CA GLN A 233 -13.03 -13.65 0.53
C GLN A 233 -12.78 -13.07 1.92
N ALA A 234 -12.81 -13.91 2.97
CA ALA A 234 -12.46 -13.53 4.33
C ALA A 234 -11.02 -13.00 4.40
N TRP A 235 -10.06 -13.69 3.75
CA TRP A 235 -8.68 -13.23 3.66
C TRP A 235 -8.58 -11.85 3.02
N VAL A 236 -9.17 -11.65 1.83
CA VAL A 236 -9.12 -10.36 1.12
C VAL A 236 -9.72 -9.23 1.95
N ALA A 237 -10.77 -9.51 2.72
CA ALA A 237 -11.40 -8.53 3.59
C ALA A 237 -10.52 -8.18 4.80
N ALA A 238 -9.93 -9.18 5.46
CA ALA A 238 -8.93 -8.96 6.53
C ALA A 238 -7.74 -8.15 6.00
N GLU A 239 -7.32 -8.43 4.77
CA GLU A 239 -6.22 -7.73 4.13
C GLU A 239 -6.49 -6.26 3.89
N LYS A 240 -7.71 -5.91 3.48
CA LYS A 240 -8.07 -4.50 3.34
C LYS A 240 -8.00 -3.76 4.67
N GLN A 241 -8.44 -4.39 5.76
CA GLN A 241 -8.37 -3.80 7.09
C GLN A 241 -6.91 -3.62 7.53
N ARG A 242 -6.09 -4.67 7.38
CA ARG A 242 -4.65 -4.61 7.65
C ARG A 242 -3.98 -3.48 6.88
N TRP A 243 -4.26 -3.36 5.59
CA TRP A 243 -3.67 -2.31 4.75
C TRP A 243 -4.14 -0.91 5.11
N SER A 244 -5.41 -0.72 5.50
CA SER A 244 -5.90 0.57 6.00
C SER A 244 -5.09 0.99 7.23
N HIS A 245 -4.93 0.08 8.18
CA HIS A 245 -4.20 0.34 9.42
C HIS A 245 -2.69 0.55 9.17
N ALA A 246 -2.09 -0.23 8.28
CA ALA A 246 -0.71 -0.05 7.87
C ALA A 246 -0.43 1.31 7.22
N ASP A 247 -1.38 1.82 6.42
CA ASP A 247 -1.29 3.16 5.82
C ASP A 247 -1.41 4.26 6.88
N GLU A 248 -2.34 4.10 7.83
CA GLU A 248 -2.52 5.00 8.97
C GLU A 248 -1.29 5.04 9.91
N ALA A 249 -0.68 3.88 10.18
CA ALA A 249 0.49 3.75 11.04
C ALA A 249 1.81 4.13 10.33
N GLY A 250 1.81 4.25 8.99
CA GLY A 250 3.01 4.58 8.22
C GLY A 250 4.09 3.48 8.20
N VAL A 251 3.71 2.23 8.50
CA VAL A 251 4.63 1.10 8.75
C VAL A 251 5.11 0.42 7.46
N HIS A 252 4.55 0.71 6.27
CA HIS A 252 4.88 -0.06 5.05
C HIS A 252 5.59 0.68 3.92
N ASP A 253 6.70 0.06 3.47
CA ASP A 253 7.29 0.26 2.15
C ASP A 253 6.41 -0.40 1.06
N SER A 254 5.71 0.45 0.29
CA SER A 254 4.95 0.14 -0.93
C SER A 254 3.72 -0.78 -0.79
N ALA A 255 2.54 -0.15 -0.76
CA ALA A 255 1.24 -0.80 -0.90
C ALA A 255 1.15 -1.63 -2.21
N PRO A 256 0.85 -2.93 -2.15
CA PRO A 256 0.56 -3.68 -3.36
C PRO A 256 -0.86 -3.36 -3.84
N GLU A 257 -1.00 -3.00 -5.11
CA GLU A 257 -2.24 -2.47 -5.68
C GLU A 257 -3.46 -3.37 -5.39
N PRO A 258 -4.58 -2.80 -4.91
CA PRO A 258 -5.86 -3.49 -4.86
C PRO A 258 -6.25 -3.92 -6.28
N GLY A 259 -6.20 -5.23 -6.55
CA GLY A 259 -6.47 -5.78 -7.88
C GLY A 259 -5.27 -6.37 -8.62
N SER A 260 -4.08 -6.44 -8.02
CA SER A 260 -2.88 -7.11 -8.59
C SER A 260 -3.06 -8.62 -8.94
N GLY A 261 -4.24 -9.20 -8.72
CA GLY A 261 -4.53 -10.60 -9.07
C GLY A 261 -4.66 -10.91 -10.57
N SER A 262 -4.54 -9.94 -11.48
CA SER A 262 -4.69 -10.19 -12.93
C SER A 262 -3.41 -10.05 -13.77
N ASP A 263 -2.32 -9.52 -13.22
CA ASP A 263 -1.11 -9.34 -14.02
C ASP A 263 -0.27 -10.62 -13.97
N ARG A 264 -0.33 -11.36 -15.07
CA ARG A 264 0.51 -12.49 -15.53
C ARG A 264 2.05 -12.30 -15.40
N ARG A 265 2.51 -11.30 -14.65
CA ARG A 265 3.92 -10.90 -14.49
C ARG A 265 4.44 -10.99 -13.05
N ASP A 266 3.60 -11.20 -12.04
CA ASP A 266 4.06 -11.62 -10.71
C ASP A 266 4.05 -13.14 -10.64
N THR A 267 5.10 -13.76 -11.17
CA THR A 267 5.21 -15.21 -11.35
C THR A 267 5.69 -15.97 -10.11
N PHE A 268 6.07 -15.28 -9.05
CA PHE A 268 6.51 -15.96 -7.83
C PHE A 268 5.30 -16.34 -6.97
N LEU A 269 5.02 -17.64 -6.97
CA LEU A 269 4.02 -18.28 -6.14
C LEU A 269 4.72 -19.35 -5.32
N SER A 270 4.56 -19.28 -4.01
CA SER A 270 4.95 -20.37 -3.11
C SER A 270 3.71 -21.25 -2.89
N GLU A 271 3.85 -22.55 -3.07
CA GLU A 271 2.78 -23.51 -2.80
C GLU A 271 3.21 -24.54 -1.77
N ALA A 272 2.27 -24.95 -0.92
CA ALA A 272 2.49 -26.03 0.02
C ALA A 272 1.22 -26.86 0.23
N TYR A 273 1.45 -28.12 0.57
CA TYR A 273 0.40 -29.08 0.90
C TYR A 273 0.29 -29.23 2.41
N SER A 274 -0.94 -29.47 2.87
CA SER A 274 -1.17 -29.95 4.22
C SER A 274 -0.59 -31.36 4.41
N GLN A 275 -0.35 -31.79 5.66
CA GLN A 275 0.33 -33.07 5.94
C GLN A 275 -0.41 -34.27 5.35
N SER A 276 -1.74 -34.31 5.46
CA SER A 276 -2.56 -35.39 4.89
C SER A 276 -2.73 -35.28 3.36
N ARG A 277 -2.21 -34.21 2.75
CA ARG A 277 -2.45 -33.80 1.36
C ARG A 277 -3.93 -33.59 1.04
N LEU A 278 -4.75 -33.27 2.03
CA LEU A 278 -6.16 -32.91 1.82
C LEU A 278 -6.28 -31.61 1.03
N CYS A 279 -5.42 -30.62 1.30
CA CYS A 279 -5.46 -29.35 0.61
C CYS A 279 -4.07 -28.84 0.23
N ARG A 280 -4.06 -27.95 -0.76
CA ARG A 280 -2.91 -27.18 -1.22
C ARG A 280 -3.26 -25.70 -1.13
N ALA A 281 -2.39 -24.93 -0.50
CA ALA A 281 -2.45 -23.47 -0.49
C ALA A 281 -1.36 -22.88 -1.39
N THR A 282 -1.67 -21.74 -1.99
CA THR A 282 -0.70 -20.97 -2.79
C THR A 282 -0.71 -19.54 -2.29
N VAL A 283 0.47 -18.99 -2.03
CA VAL A 283 0.68 -17.60 -1.65
C VAL A 283 1.54 -16.88 -2.67
N ASP A 284 1.41 -15.56 -2.77
CA ASP A 284 2.29 -14.74 -3.61
C ASP A 284 3.58 -14.34 -2.87
N ARG A 285 4.46 -13.60 -3.55
CA ARG A 285 5.70 -13.04 -2.99
C ARG A 285 5.53 -12.16 -1.74
N HIS A 286 4.31 -11.76 -1.40
CA HIS A 286 3.99 -10.93 -0.24
C HIS A 286 3.31 -11.77 0.86
N GLY A 287 3.34 -13.10 0.75
CA GLY A 287 2.72 -14.01 1.71
C GLY A 287 1.19 -14.06 1.63
N ARG A 288 0.57 -13.44 0.62
CA ARG A 288 -0.90 -13.33 0.53
C ARG A 288 -1.50 -14.57 -0.10
N LEU A 289 -2.58 -15.08 0.50
CA LEU A 289 -3.29 -16.24 -0.03
C LEU A 289 -3.90 -15.95 -1.41
N ARG A 290 -3.55 -16.77 -2.40
CA ARG A 290 -4.05 -16.69 -3.79
C ARG A 290 -5.03 -17.78 -4.13
N SER A 291 -4.80 -19.01 -3.66
CA SER A 291 -5.74 -20.11 -3.89
C SER A 291 -5.64 -21.18 -2.83
N ILE A 292 -6.77 -21.85 -2.60
CA ILE A 292 -6.86 -23.12 -1.87
C ILE A 292 -7.48 -24.15 -2.81
N THR A 293 -6.83 -25.30 -2.97
CA THR A 293 -7.34 -26.44 -3.73
C THR A 293 -7.50 -27.62 -2.81
N PHE A 294 -8.71 -28.18 -2.72
CA PHE A 294 -8.93 -29.45 -2.04
C PHE A 294 -8.69 -30.60 -3.01
N MET A 295 -7.86 -31.56 -2.60
CA MET A 295 -7.42 -32.69 -3.42
C MET A 295 -8.36 -33.89 -3.33
N ARG A 296 -9.30 -33.87 -2.38
CA ARG A 296 -10.28 -34.94 -2.11
C ARG A 296 -11.68 -34.34 -1.92
N ASN A 297 -12.71 -35.17 -2.09
CA ASN A 297 -14.10 -34.76 -1.88
C ASN A 297 -14.57 -34.94 -0.43
N ALA A 298 -13.99 -35.90 0.29
CA ALA A 298 -14.25 -36.10 1.72
C ALA A 298 -13.41 -35.08 2.51
N LEU A 299 -14.04 -33.95 2.88
CA LEU A 299 -13.35 -32.83 3.52
C LEU A 299 -13.42 -32.84 5.05
N PHE A 300 -14.37 -33.58 5.61
CA PHE A 300 -14.75 -33.49 7.02
C PHE A 300 -14.52 -34.79 7.79
N GLU A 301 -13.50 -35.57 7.40
CA GLU A 301 -13.11 -36.80 8.12
C GLU A 301 -12.84 -36.52 9.60
N ASP A 302 -12.10 -35.43 9.88
CA ASP A 302 -11.82 -34.92 11.23
C ASP A 302 -12.74 -33.75 11.64
N GLY A 303 -13.89 -33.62 10.98
CA GLY A 303 -14.83 -32.52 11.16
C GLY A 303 -14.30 -31.15 10.71
N ARG A 304 -15.10 -30.09 10.95
CA ARG A 304 -14.76 -28.72 10.48
C ARG A 304 -13.49 -28.15 11.10
N HIS A 305 -13.18 -28.53 12.33
CA HIS A 305 -11.98 -28.03 13.04
C HIS A 305 -10.72 -28.71 12.49
N GLY A 306 -10.81 -30.00 12.12
CA GLY A 306 -9.76 -30.70 11.39
C GLY A 306 -9.51 -30.07 10.02
N LEU A 307 -10.58 -29.82 9.23
CA LEU A 307 -10.46 -29.13 7.94
C LEU A 307 -9.82 -27.74 8.09
N ALA A 308 -10.21 -26.97 9.10
CA ALA A 308 -9.60 -25.66 9.38
C ALA A 308 -8.12 -25.79 9.77
N ALA A 309 -7.73 -26.81 10.54
CA ALA A 309 -6.34 -27.06 10.89
C ALA A 309 -5.50 -27.42 9.66
N GLU A 310 -6.00 -28.30 8.80
CA GLU A 310 -5.38 -28.71 7.53
C GLU A 310 -5.14 -27.51 6.60
N VAL A 311 -6.13 -26.64 6.43
CA VAL A 311 -5.98 -25.42 5.62
C VAL A 311 -4.96 -24.46 6.25
N ARG A 312 -5.01 -24.23 7.57
CA ARG A 312 -4.02 -23.38 8.25
C ARG A 312 -2.61 -23.90 8.05
N GLU A 313 -2.42 -25.20 8.18
CA GLU A 313 -1.13 -25.85 8.01
C GLU A 313 -0.58 -25.62 6.60
N ALA A 314 -1.38 -25.86 5.56
CA ALA A 314 -0.98 -25.63 4.17
C ALA A 314 -0.58 -24.17 3.93
N ILE A 315 -1.37 -23.20 4.45
CA ILE A 315 -1.06 -21.77 4.29
C ILE A 315 0.25 -21.43 5.01
N LYS A 316 0.40 -21.83 6.27
CA LYS A 316 1.62 -21.54 7.05
C LYS A 316 2.86 -22.13 6.41
N LYS A 317 2.79 -23.36 5.88
CA LYS A 317 3.90 -23.95 5.13
C LYS A 317 4.23 -23.17 3.85
N ALA A 318 3.23 -22.68 3.13
CA ALA A 318 3.46 -21.87 1.93
C ALA A 318 4.10 -20.51 2.28
N GLN A 319 3.69 -19.90 3.39
CA GLN A 319 4.29 -18.67 3.92
C GLN A 319 5.73 -18.89 4.41
N ALA A 320 6.00 -19.98 5.14
CA ALA A 320 7.35 -20.33 5.60
C ALA A 320 8.30 -20.61 4.42
N ALA A 321 7.84 -21.37 3.41
CA ALA A 321 8.63 -21.63 2.20
C ALA A 321 8.94 -20.35 1.40
N LEU A 322 8.09 -19.32 1.50
CA LEU A 322 8.39 -18.01 0.95
C LEU A 322 9.52 -17.33 1.73
N GLU A 323 9.49 -17.34 3.07
CA GLU A 323 10.55 -16.75 3.90
C GLU A 323 11.92 -17.40 3.65
N GLU A 324 11.96 -18.73 3.46
CA GLU A 324 13.19 -19.46 3.13
C GLU A 324 13.74 -19.14 1.74
N SER A 325 12.92 -18.57 0.86
CA SER A 325 13.27 -18.27 -0.54
C SER A 325 13.70 -16.82 -0.79
N LEU A 326 13.54 -15.94 0.21
CA LEU A 326 13.87 -14.51 0.18
C LEU A 326 15.25 -14.24 0.78
#